data_AF-A0A6J2JJF4-F1
#
_entry.id   AF-A0A6J2JJF4-F1
#
_cell.length_a   1.000
_cell.length_b   1.000
_cell.length_c   1.000
_cell.angle_alpha   90.00
_cell.angle_beta   90.00
_cell.angle_gamma   90.00
#
_symmetry.space_group_name_H-M   'P 1'
#
loop_
_entity.id
_entity.type
_entity.pdbx_description
1 polymer ?
#
loop_
_entity_poly.entity_id
_entity_poly.type
_entity_poly.pdbx_seq_one_letter_code
_entity_poly.pdbx_strand_id
1 'polypeptide(L)'
;MMSERSNVLNPLLVLILVPAVFCTVQPPTFNPEMLTPMRTIGDCQACRVFIESFKEGLERTSRGKYEGGDAAWEEEKLKKSYKRSEIRLVDIQEGLCKTSKFSFQCHSMAEKAEEFIEEWWAQDPDESTDLYAYICIDNLKVCCPEHHYGKECTPCPGDHSKPCNGNGKCRGDGTRKGNGTCSCDAGYEGQFCDKCAVEYYLSYKDENKMLCSPCHVSCLGGCRQGTQKDCVACKTGFSFDTDEGCLDINECDDVDRCTRDQFCLNSIGSFKCADCDRACSGCYGDGPDSCRKCAKGYSKKGEFCIEDREDEDQSEKLTTTRYLTYIGLIIATGILLPKSTPLGSIVGAMVLIYIVGAEYYCMINGHTGLVNLKDFNLIQIFHT
;
A
#
# COMPACT_ATOMS: atom_id res chain seq x y z
N MET A 1 28.85 -26.05 -66.90
CA MET A 1 29.46 -27.25 -66.27
C MET A 1 28.72 -27.52 -64.97
N MET A 2 28.31 -28.78 -64.79
CA MET A 2 27.45 -29.29 -63.72
C MET A 2 28.16 -29.36 -62.35
N SER A 3 27.42 -29.19 -61.25
CA SER A 3 27.62 -29.87 -59.94
C SER A 3 26.45 -29.47 -59.01
N GLU A 4 25.43 -30.33 -58.90
CA GLU A 4 25.00 -31.12 -57.70
C GLU A 4 24.36 -30.28 -56.56
N ARG A 5 23.01 -30.25 -56.42
CA ARG A 5 22.07 -31.17 -55.70
C ARG A 5 22.32 -31.23 -54.18
N SER A 6 21.35 -31.17 -53.26
CA SER A 6 19.87 -31.22 -53.29
C SER A 6 19.34 -30.93 -51.87
N ASN A 7 18.07 -30.50 -51.72
CA ASN A 7 17.28 -30.77 -50.51
C ASN A 7 15.79 -30.89 -50.89
N VAL A 8 15.19 -32.05 -50.65
CA VAL A 8 13.75 -32.30 -50.76
C VAL A 8 13.28 -33.09 -49.53
N LEU A 9 12.15 -32.64 -49.01
CA LEU A 9 11.45 -33.01 -47.78
C LEU A 9 10.71 -34.37 -47.89
N ASN A 10 10.81 -35.19 -46.82
CA ASN A 10 9.83 -36.12 -46.18
C ASN A 10 9.05 -37.17 -47.05
N PRO A 11 8.39 -38.24 -46.53
CA PRO A 11 7.87 -38.43 -45.16
C PRO A 11 7.90 -39.86 -44.53
N LEU A 12 7.42 -39.91 -43.28
CA LEU A 12 6.73 -40.99 -42.56
C LEU A 12 7.53 -42.21 -42.03
N LEU A 13 7.58 -42.35 -40.69
CA LEU A 13 7.64 -43.67 -40.05
C LEU A 13 6.86 -43.67 -38.71
N VAL A 14 6.19 -44.79 -38.51
CA VAL A 14 5.16 -45.14 -37.52
C VAL A 14 5.74 -45.73 -36.24
N LEU A 15 5.06 -45.46 -35.13
CA LEU A 15 5.00 -46.09 -33.79
C LEU A 15 6.02 -47.19 -33.39
N ILE A 16 6.67 -46.98 -32.25
CA ILE A 16 6.90 -48.02 -31.23
C ILE A 16 6.61 -47.42 -29.84
N LEU A 17 5.60 -47.96 -29.13
CA LEU A 17 5.29 -47.68 -27.73
C LEU A 17 6.07 -48.63 -26.82
N VAL A 18 6.89 -48.09 -25.91
CA VAL A 18 7.41 -48.81 -24.74
C VAL A 18 7.02 -47.99 -23.50
N PRO A 19 6.32 -48.54 -22.50
CA PRO A 19 5.99 -47.81 -21.29
C PRO A 19 7.20 -47.83 -20.35
N ALA A 20 7.93 -46.71 -20.30
CA ALA A 20 8.86 -46.45 -19.21
C ALA A 20 8.05 -45.99 -17.99
N VAL A 21 7.78 -46.94 -17.08
CA VAL A 21 7.30 -46.61 -15.74
C VAL A 21 8.44 -45.93 -14.99
N PHE A 22 8.48 -44.61 -15.06
CA PHE A 22 9.31 -43.81 -14.16
C PHE A 22 8.55 -43.67 -12.83
N CYS A 23 8.97 -44.42 -11.82
CA CYS A 23 8.64 -44.12 -10.43
C CYS A 23 9.19 -42.72 -10.10
N THR A 24 8.33 -41.71 -10.09
CA THR A 24 8.64 -40.42 -9.48
C THR A 24 8.57 -40.58 -7.97
N VAL A 25 9.68 -40.99 -7.35
CA VAL A 25 9.88 -40.81 -5.91
C VAL A 25 10.08 -39.31 -5.71
N GLN A 26 9.02 -38.60 -5.34
CA GLN A 26 9.16 -37.24 -4.84
C GLN A 26 9.99 -37.31 -3.55
N PRO A 27 11.08 -36.54 -3.41
CA PRO A 27 11.75 -36.41 -2.13
C PRO A 27 10.74 -35.84 -1.12
N PRO A 28 10.76 -36.28 0.16
CA PRO A 28 9.85 -35.75 1.15
C PRO A 28 9.98 -34.23 1.20
N THR A 29 8.85 -33.55 1.07
CA THR A 29 8.73 -32.11 1.29
C THR A 29 9.17 -31.82 2.72
N PHE A 30 10.42 -31.39 2.88
CA PHE A 30 10.89 -30.81 4.12
C PHE A 30 10.08 -29.53 4.34
N ASN A 31 9.13 -29.61 5.27
CA ASN A 31 8.35 -28.46 5.68
C ASN A 31 9.32 -27.47 6.36
N PRO A 32 9.53 -26.23 5.83
CA PRO A 32 10.48 -25.28 6.42
C PRO A 32 10.06 -24.74 7.79
N GLU A 33 8.92 -25.19 8.33
CA GLU A 33 8.40 -24.79 9.64
C GLU A 33 9.11 -25.41 10.84
N MET A 34 9.94 -26.44 10.65
CA MET A 34 10.68 -27.09 11.75
C MET A 34 12.05 -26.46 12.09
N LEU A 35 12.41 -25.33 11.47
CA LEU A 35 13.65 -24.59 11.77
C LEU A 35 13.39 -23.13 12.14
N THR A 36 12.29 -22.85 12.82
CA THR A 36 12.26 -21.64 13.66
C THR A 36 13.02 -21.98 14.94
N PRO A 37 14.15 -21.30 15.26
CA PRO A 37 14.74 -21.47 16.57
C PRO A 37 13.66 -21.09 17.58
N MET A 38 13.31 -22.00 18.48
CA MET A 38 12.45 -21.68 19.63
C MET A 38 13.00 -20.40 20.24
N ARG A 39 12.24 -19.30 20.10
CA ARG A 39 12.67 -17.99 20.61
C ARG A 39 12.71 -18.10 22.13
N THR A 40 13.90 -18.32 22.67
CA THR A 40 14.12 -18.38 24.12
C THR A 40 14.09 -16.98 24.69
N ILE A 41 13.26 -16.74 25.69
CA ILE A 41 13.24 -15.48 26.45
C ILE A 41 14.24 -15.53 27.61
N GLY A 42 14.72 -14.37 28.05
CA GLY A 42 15.62 -14.28 29.19
C GLY A 42 14.91 -14.53 30.53
N ASP A 43 15.67 -14.88 31.57
CA ASP A 43 15.13 -15.26 32.89
C ASP A 43 14.21 -14.21 33.51
N CYS A 44 14.54 -12.92 33.41
CA CYS A 44 13.65 -11.88 33.95
C CYS A 44 12.29 -11.86 33.22
N GLN A 45 12.29 -12.01 31.90
CA GLN A 45 11.04 -12.05 31.13
C GLN A 45 10.25 -13.32 31.44
N ALA A 46 10.93 -14.46 31.62
CA ALA A 46 10.29 -15.69 32.06
C ALA A 46 9.64 -15.52 33.44
N CYS A 47 10.30 -14.80 34.36
CA CYS A 47 9.75 -14.46 35.67
C CYS A 47 8.55 -13.53 35.58
N ARG A 48 8.58 -12.51 34.71
CA ARG A 48 7.41 -11.65 34.46
C ARG A 48 6.21 -12.46 33.96
N VAL A 49 6.42 -13.32 32.97
CA VAL A 49 5.38 -14.20 32.41
C VAL A 49 4.82 -15.17 33.47
N PHE A 50 5.68 -15.72 34.32
CA PHE A 50 5.28 -16.56 35.44
C PHE A 50 4.40 -15.79 36.44
N ILE A 51 4.82 -14.60 36.86
CA ILE A 51 4.08 -13.77 37.83
C ILE A 51 2.74 -13.32 37.25
N GLU A 52 2.69 -12.95 35.97
CA GLU A 52 1.44 -12.64 35.26
C GLU A 52 0.50 -13.86 35.29
N SER A 53 1.00 -15.05 34.95
CA SER A 53 0.19 -16.27 34.99
C SER A 53 -0.28 -16.62 36.41
N PHE A 54 0.54 -16.36 37.43
CA PHE A 54 0.15 -16.58 38.82
C PHE A 54 -0.93 -15.59 39.26
N LYS A 55 -0.78 -14.30 38.92
CA LYS A 55 -1.81 -13.28 39.16
C LYS A 55 -3.13 -13.61 38.46
N GLU A 56 -3.09 -14.10 37.23
CA GLU A 56 -4.28 -14.63 36.54
C GLU A 56 -4.90 -15.81 37.30
N GLY A 57 -4.09 -16.70 37.87
CA GLY A 57 -4.56 -17.80 38.73
C GLY A 57 -5.22 -17.30 40.02
N LEU A 58 -4.68 -16.25 40.64
CA LEU A 58 -5.29 -15.59 41.81
C LEU A 58 -6.69 -15.09 41.47
N GLU A 59 -6.84 -14.40 40.34
CA GLU A 59 -8.13 -13.88 39.86
C GLU A 59 -9.11 -15.00 39.48
N ARG A 60 -8.62 -16.03 38.80
CA ARG A 60 -9.44 -17.20 38.43
C ARG A 60 -10.01 -17.93 39.64
N THR A 61 -9.26 -17.97 40.74
CA THR A 61 -9.65 -18.61 42.01
C THR A 61 -10.18 -17.63 43.05
N SER A 62 -10.30 -16.34 42.72
CA SER A 62 -10.76 -15.30 43.67
C SER A 62 -12.27 -15.38 43.90
N ARG A 63 -13.02 -15.75 42.87
CA ARG A 63 -14.45 -16.05 42.99
C ARG A 63 -14.61 -17.50 43.44
N GLY A 64 -15.04 -17.70 44.68
CA GLY A 64 -15.64 -18.96 45.07
C GLY A 64 -16.75 -19.29 44.07
N LYS A 65 -16.55 -20.31 43.23
CA LYS A 65 -17.65 -20.90 42.47
C LYS A 65 -18.65 -21.40 43.52
N TYR A 66 -19.86 -20.87 43.51
CA TYR A 66 -21.00 -21.48 44.19
C TYR A 66 -21.33 -22.82 43.51
N GLU A 67 -20.53 -23.86 43.76
CA GLU A 67 -20.79 -25.24 43.37
C GLU A 67 -20.54 -26.15 44.60
N GLY A 68 -21.38 -25.97 45.63
CA GLY A 68 -21.78 -27.04 46.54
C GLY A 68 -20.99 -27.21 47.85
N GLY A 69 -21.55 -26.72 48.96
CA GLY A 69 -21.23 -27.11 50.33
C GLY A 69 -20.58 -26.02 51.19
N ASP A 70 -21.25 -25.65 52.28
CA ASP A 70 -20.76 -25.12 53.57
C ASP A 70 -19.48 -24.25 53.65
N ALA A 71 -19.14 -23.49 52.61
CA ALA A 71 -17.99 -22.57 52.63
C ALA A 71 -18.05 -21.53 53.77
N ALA A 72 -19.24 -21.05 54.12
CA ALA A 72 -19.43 -20.14 55.25
C ALA A 72 -19.20 -20.83 56.62
N TRP A 73 -19.53 -22.12 56.74
CA TRP A 73 -19.31 -22.91 57.95
C TRP A 73 -17.83 -23.26 58.11
N GLU A 74 -17.11 -23.54 57.02
CA GLU A 74 -15.67 -23.77 57.04
C GLU A 74 -14.87 -22.52 57.45
N GLU A 75 -15.28 -21.34 56.97
CA GLU A 75 -14.63 -20.07 57.35
C GLU A 75 -14.81 -19.74 58.84
N GLU A 76 -15.98 -20.05 59.42
CA GLU A 76 -16.29 -19.80 60.84
C GLU A 76 -15.59 -20.80 61.78
N LYS A 77 -15.41 -22.07 61.35
CA LYS A 77 -14.86 -23.14 62.20
C LYS A 77 -13.37 -23.40 62.04
N LEU A 78 -12.80 -23.25 60.83
CA LEU A 78 -11.41 -23.66 60.55
C LEU A 78 -10.41 -22.51 60.62
N LYS A 79 -10.84 -21.25 60.82
CA LYS A 79 -10.00 -20.04 60.87
C LYS A 79 -9.06 -19.83 59.66
N LYS A 80 -9.13 -20.67 58.62
CA LYS A 80 -8.40 -20.52 57.37
C LYS A 80 -9.42 -20.26 56.27
N SER A 81 -9.55 -19.00 55.86
CA SER A 81 -10.34 -18.68 54.67
C SER A 81 -9.74 -19.40 53.46
N TYR A 82 -10.57 -19.95 52.58
CA TYR A 82 -10.16 -20.53 51.29
C TYR A 82 -9.19 -19.60 50.53
N LYS A 83 -9.31 -18.28 50.75
CA LYS A 83 -8.41 -17.25 50.24
C LYS A 83 -6.90 -17.56 50.41
N ARG A 84 -6.46 -18.25 51.47
CA ARG A 84 -5.05 -18.60 51.70
C ARG A 84 -4.86 -20.09 52.05
N SER A 85 -5.79 -20.96 51.62
CA SER A 85 -5.66 -22.40 51.84
C SER A 85 -4.60 -23.02 50.92
N GLU A 86 -3.99 -24.14 51.33
CA GLU A 86 -3.04 -24.90 50.51
C GLU A 86 -3.72 -25.45 49.25
N ILE A 87 -4.98 -25.87 49.35
CA ILE A 87 -5.74 -26.35 48.19
C ILE A 87 -5.89 -25.28 47.11
N ARG A 88 -6.13 -24.02 47.49
CA ARG A 88 -6.21 -22.91 46.54
C ARG A 88 -4.87 -22.66 45.86
N LEU A 89 -3.76 -22.80 46.58
CA LEU A 89 -2.43 -22.65 46.00
C LEU A 89 -2.16 -23.70 44.92
N VAL A 90 -2.53 -24.97 45.18
CA VAL A 90 -2.42 -26.06 44.20
C VAL A 90 -3.28 -25.79 42.96
N ASP A 91 -4.55 -25.37 43.13
CA ASP A 91 -5.45 -25.00 42.02
C ASP A 91 -4.89 -23.86 41.13
N ILE A 92 -4.12 -22.95 41.73
CA ILE A 92 -3.41 -21.90 41.03
C ILE A 92 -2.24 -22.49 40.24
N GLN A 93 -1.38 -23.25 40.90
CA GLN A 93 -0.16 -23.84 40.32
C GLN A 93 -0.45 -24.78 39.14
N GLU A 94 -1.50 -25.61 39.22
CA GLU A 94 -1.95 -26.48 38.12
C GLU A 94 -2.40 -25.71 36.88
N GLY A 95 -2.78 -24.44 37.04
CA GLY A 95 -3.24 -23.55 35.98
C GLY A 95 -2.15 -22.69 35.34
N LEU A 96 -0.92 -22.73 35.84
CA LEU A 96 0.14 -21.84 35.40
C LEU A 96 0.58 -22.10 33.96
N CYS A 97 1.00 -21.03 33.29
CA CYS A 97 1.70 -21.05 32.01
C CYS A 97 0.94 -21.65 30.81
N LYS A 98 -0.37 -21.92 30.94
CA LYS A 98 -1.20 -22.54 29.88
C LYS A 98 -1.40 -21.65 28.66
N THR A 99 -1.57 -20.34 28.87
CA THR A 99 -1.90 -19.37 27.80
C THR A 99 -0.65 -18.71 27.19
N SER A 100 0.53 -18.91 27.79
CA SER A 100 1.75 -18.21 27.38
C SER A 100 2.40 -18.84 26.15
N LYS A 101 2.82 -17.99 25.20
CA LYS A 101 3.66 -18.40 24.05
C LYS A 101 5.02 -18.97 24.47
N PHE A 102 5.45 -18.72 25.71
CA PHE A 102 6.72 -19.17 26.29
C PHE A 102 6.47 -20.14 27.45
N SER A 103 5.52 -21.07 27.26
CA SER A 103 5.08 -22.03 28.28
C SER A 103 6.25 -22.79 28.93
N PHE A 104 7.22 -23.27 28.15
CA PHE A 104 8.39 -23.99 28.69
C PHE A 104 9.23 -23.14 29.66
N GLN A 105 9.61 -21.92 29.28
CA GLN A 105 10.40 -21.04 30.14
C GLN A 105 9.60 -20.58 31.37
N CYS A 106 8.29 -20.40 31.22
CA CYS A 106 7.39 -20.08 32.31
C CYS A 106 7.34 -21.23 33.34
N HIS A 107 7.17 -22.48 32.90
CA HIS A 107 7.18 -23.64 33.80
C HIS A 107 8.54 -23.84 34.48
N SER A 108 9.64 -23.70 33.73
CA SER A 108 10.99 -23.75 34.32
C SER A 108 11.22 -22.64 35.36
N MET A 109 10.59 -21.48 35.19
CA MET A 109 10.65 -20.41 36.17
C MET A 109 9.74 -20.66 37.37
N ALA A 110 8.55 -21.24 37.16
CA ALA A 110 7.65 -21.64 38.23
C ALA A 110 8.29 -22.66 39.17
N GLU A 111 9.03 -23.63 38.63
CA GLU A 111 9.82 -24.61 39.41
C GLU A 111 10.87 -23.92 40.28
N LYS A 112 11.61 -22.95 39.73
CA LYS A 112 12.59 -22.17 40.52
C LYS A 112 11.93 -21.32 41.60
N ALA A 113 10.69 -20.90 41.40
CA ALA A 113 9.96 -19.98 42.28
C ALA A 113 9.15 -20.69 43.37
N GLU A 114 9.07 -22.03 43.36
CA GLU A 114 8.15 -22.82 44.18
C GLU A 114 8.30 -22.53 45.69
N GLU A 115 9.53 -22.62 46.21
CA GLU A 115 9.84 -22.34 47.61
C GLU A 115 9.40 -20.91 48.03
N PHE A 116 9.72 -19.91 47.20
CA PHE A 116 9.39 -18.51 47.50
C PHE A 116 7.89 -18.24 47.41
N ILE A 117 7.16 -18.94 46.54
CA ILE A 117 5.71 -18.84 46.44
C ILE A 117 5.05 -19.36 47.72
N GLU A 118 5.50 -20.50 48.23
CA GLU A 118 4.95 -21.09 49.46
C GLU A 118 5.20 -20.17 50.66
N GLU A 119 6.41 -19.61 50.78
CA GLU A 119 6.74 -18.63 51.81
C GLU A 119 5.86 -17.36 51.72
N TRP A 120 5.71 -16.81 50.51
CA TRP A 120 4.82 -15.65 50.30
C TRP A 120 3.35 -15.98 50.55
N TRP A 121 2.93 -17.21 50.24
CA TRP A 121 1.56 -17.67 50.48
C TRP A 121 1.24 -17.77 51.97
N ALA A 122 2.23 -18.15 52.79
CA ALA A 122 2.12 -18.27 54.24
C ALA A 122 2.13 -16.93 55.00
N GLN A 123 2.51 -15.82 54.35
CA GLN A 123 2.47 -14.46 54.94
C GLN A 123 1.04 -13.93 55.15
N ASP A 124 0.90 -12.89 55.97
CA ASP A 124 -0.39 -12.27 56.29
C ASP A 124 -1.04 -11.67 55.01
N PRO A 125 -2.32 -11.99 54.71
CA PRO A 125 -3.02 -11.43 53.55
C PRO A 125 -3.13 -9.90 53.51
N ASP A 126 -3.02 -9.21 54.65
CA ASP A 126 -3.06 -7.76 54.75
C ASP A 126 -1.67 -7.10 54.60
N GLU A 127 -0.60 -7.91 54.55
CA GLU A 127 0.76 -7.47 54.25
C GLU A 127 0.93 -7.37 52.73
N SER A 128 0.65 -6.19 52.17
CA SER A 128 0.65 -5.93 50.73
C SER A 128 2.07 -5.89 50.15
N THR A 129 2.72 -7.05 50.01
CA THR A 129 4.01 -7.16 49.32
C THR A 129 3.78 -7.43 47.84
N ASP A 130 4.34 -6.60 46.95
CA ASP A 130 4.28 -6.85 45.51
C ASP A 130 4.96 -8.18 45.18
N LEU A 131 4.15 -9.15 44.73
CA LEU A 131 4.58 -10.50 44.38
C LEU A 131 5.73 -10.50 43.36
N TYR A 132 5.72 -9.54 42.43
CA TYR A 132 6.79 -9.43 41.44
C TYR A 132 8.12 -9.04 42.07
N ALA A 133 8.14 -8.02 42.92
CA ALA A 133 9.33 -7.60 43.65
C ALA A 133 9.86 -8.74 44.54
N TYR A 134 8.98 -9.34 45.36
CA TYR A 134 9.35 -10.42 46.27
C TYR A 134 10.03 -11.58 45.52
N ILE A 135 9.41 -12.08 44.46
CA ILE A 135 9.91 -13.28 43.78
C ILE A 135 11.03 -12.94 42.80
N CYS A 136 10.80 -12.03 41.87
CA CYS A 136 11.69 -11.85 40.73
C CYS A 136 12.90 -10.95 41.03
N ILE A 137 12.77 -10.01 41.96
CA ILE A 137 13.82 -9.02 42.28
C ILE A 137 14.61 -9.46 43.52
N ASP A 138 13.92 -9.75 44.62
CA ASP A 138 14.55 -9.93 45.93
C ASP A 138 15.08 -11.37 46.13
N ASN A 139 14.25 -12.37 45.83
CA ASN A 139 14.58 -13.78 46.04
C ASN A 139 15.34 -14.39 44.87
N LEU A 140 14.70 -14.48 43.68
CA LEU A 140 15.33 -15.09 42.51
C LEU A 140 16.43 -14.23 41.89
N LYS A 141 16.44 -12.93 42.17
CA LYS A 141 17.43 -11.96 41.65
C LYS A 141 17.65 -12.06 40.14
N VAL A 142 16.59 -12.36 39.39
CA VAL A 142 16.62 -12.45 37.92
C VAL A 142 16.27 -11.12 37.26
N CYS A 143 15.50 -10.28 37.96
CA CYS A 143 15.07 -8.95 37.53
C CYS A 143 15.69 -7.84 38.38
N CYS A 144 15.53 -6.61 37.88
CA CYS A 144 15.82 -5.38 38.60
C CYS A 144 14.53 -4.57 38.81
N PRO A 145 14.52 -3.65 39.80
CA PRO A 145 13.50 -2.62 39.88
C PRO A 145 13.41 -1.82 38.58
N GLU A 146 12.29 -1.13 38.38
CA GLU A 146 12.14 -0.24 37.23
C GLU A 146 13.26 0.80 37.21
N HIS A 147 13.73 1.12 36.00
CA HIS A 147 14.79 2.09 35.73
C HIS A 147 16.15 1.71 36.33
N HIS A 148 16.42 0.40 36.44
CA HIS A 148 17.70 -0.15 36.83
C HIS A 148 18.14 -1.28 35.89
N TYR A 149 19.45 -1.49 35.77
CA TYR A 149 20.03 -2.47 34.83
C TYR A 149 21.27 -3.17 35.39
N GLY A 150 21.65 -4.27 34.75
CA GLY A 150 22.91 -4.96 35.04
C GLY A 150 22.88 -5.80 36.32
N LYS A 151 23.98 -6.51 36.59
CA LYS A 151 24.04 -7.51 37.68
C LYS A 151 23.68 -6.94 39.04
N GLU A 152 24.17 -5.74 39.33
CA GLU A 152 23.95 -5.03 40.60
C GLU A 152 22.68 -4.16 40.60
N CYS A 153 21.88 -4.16 39.53
CA CYS A 153 20.76 -3.23 39.34
C CYS A 153 21.17 -1.77 39.58
N THR A 154 22.12 -1.28 38.80
CA THR A 154 22.51 0.13 38.83
C THR A 154 21.44 1.01 38.18
N PRO A 155 21.18 2.22 38.68
CA PRO A 155 20.16 3.10 38.11
C PRO A 155 20.50 3.49 36.68
N CYS A 156 19.49 3.50 35.82
CA CYS A 156 19.59 3.99 34.45
C CYS A 156 19.96 5.48 34.45
N PRO A 157 20.73 5.94 33.44
CA PRO A 157 21.07 7.35 33.35
C PRO A 157 19.85 8.25 33.17
N GLY A 158 19.89 9.44 33.77
CA GLY A 158 18.76 10.38 33.80
C GLY A 158 18.13 10.49 35.19
N ASP A 159 16.98 11.14 35.27
CA ASP A 159 16.17 11.13 36.49
C ASP A 159 15.47 9.77 36.65
N HIS A 160 15.23 9.34 37.89
CA HIS A 160 14.62 8.03 38.18
C HIS A 160 13.22 7.91 37.56
N SER A 161 12.49 9.02 37.41
CA SER A 161 11.18 9.05 36.75
C SER A 161 11.25 9.09 35.20
N LYS A 162 12.42 9.42 34.65
CA LYS A 162 12.64 9.70 33.23
C LYS A 162 14.02 9.20 32.80
N PRO A 163 14.20 7.87 32.67
CA PRO A 163 15.44 7.32 32.13
C PRO A 163 15.73 7.94 30.77
N CYS A 164 17.01 8.17 30.46
CA CYS A 164 17.46 8.78 29.21
C CYS A 164 16.78 10.14 28.93
N ASN A 165 16.60 10.95 29.99
CA ASN A 165 15.89 12.24 29.96
C ASN A 165 14.46 12.18 29.41
N GLY A 166 13.84 10.98 29.41
CA GLY A 166 12.52 10.76 28.84
C GLY A 166 12.48 10.76 27.30
N ASN A 167 13.64 10.79 26.64
CA ASN A 167 13.78 10.84 25.18
C ASN A 167 14.50 9.59 24.64
N GLY A 168 14.40 8.47 25.35
CA GLY A 168 15.01 7.22 24.94
C GLY A 168 14.77 6.07 25.90
N LYS A 169 15.33 4.92 25.55
CA LYS A 169 15.21 3.67 26.32
C LYS A 169 16.56 3.24 26.88
N CYS A 170 16.57 2.87 28.15
CA CYS A 170 17.76 2.35 28.81
C CYS A 170 17.98 0.87 28.42
N ARG A 171 19.18 0.54 27.92
CA ARG A 171 19.51 -0.85 27.57
C ARG A 171 19.67 -1.72 28.82
N GLY A 172 18.71 -2.63 29.01
CA GLY A 172 18.69 -3.55 30.14
C GLY A 172 17.75 -3.12 31.26
N ASP A 173 16.92 -2.10 31.05
CA ASP A 173 15.93 -1.62 32.01
C ASP A 173 15.08 -2.78 32.57
N GLY A 174 15.02 -2.86 33.91
CA GLY A 174 14.31 -3.89 34.66
C GLY A 174 14.98 -5.27 34.63
N THR A 175 16.19 -5.41 34.08
CA THR A 175 16.86 -6.70 33.91
C THR A 175 18.26 -6.71 34.52
N ARG A 176 18.72 -7.89 34.94
CA ARG A 176 20.10 -8.11 35.40
C ARG A 176 21.15 -8.11 34.27
N LYS A 177 20.73 -7.79 33.05
CA LYS A 177 21.56 -7.74 31.83
C LYS A 177 21.58 -6.30 31.30
N GLY A 178 22.39 -6.06 30.28
CA GLY A 178 22.54 -4.74 29.67
C GLY A 178 23.65 -3.89 30.30
N ASN A 179 23.95 -2.78 29.62
CA ASN A 179 25.05 -1.87 29.92
C ASN A 179 24.57 -0.46 30.27
N GLY A 180 23.26 -0.22 30.31
CA GLY A 180 22.67 1.06 30.70
C GLY A 180 22.81 2.19 29.70
N THR A 181 23.36 1.94 28.52
CA THR A 181 23.44 2.97 27.48
C THR A 181 22.05 3.31 26.98
N CYS A 182 21.80 4.59 26.71
CA CYS A 182 20.54 5.06 26.17
C CYS A 182 20.43 4.82 24.67
N SER A 183 19.29 4.28 24.25
CA SER A 183 18.86 4.23 22.86
C SER A 183 17.86 5.35 22.64
N CYS A 184 18.32 6.46 22.05
CA CYS A 184 17.52 7.67 21.90
C CYS A 184 16.37 7.49 20.90
N ASP A 185 15.27 8.19 21.18
CA ASP A 185 14.14 8.31 20.28
C ASP A 185 14.48 9.19 19.08
N ALA A 186 13.67 9.11 18.02
CA ALA A 186 13.88 9.87 16.80
C ALA A 186 13.94 11.38 17.09
N GLY A 187 15.00 12.04 16.62
CA GLY A 187 15.25 13.46 16.83
C GLY A 187 16.10 13.81 18.04
N TYR A 188 16.48 12.81 18.84
CA TYR A 188 17.39 13.00 19.98
C TYR A 188 18.68 12.23 19.80
N GLU A 189 19.76 12.77 20.34
CA GLU A 189 21.09 12.17 20.32
C GLU A 189 21.85 12.45 21.61
N GLY A 190 23.07 11.90 21.70
CA GLY A 190 23.92 12.00 22.87
C GLY A 190 23.84 10.78 23.78
N GLN A 191 24.73 10.72 24.76
CA GLN A 191 24.83 9.59 25.70
C GLN A 191 23.58 9.44 26.57
N PHE A 192 22.88 10.55 26.83
CA PHE A 192 21.71 10.62 27.69
C PHE A 192 20.45 11.11 26.96
N CYS A 193 20.48 11.23 25.63
CA CYS A 193 19.36 11.75 24.82
C CYS A 193 18.94 13.17 25.24
N ASP A 194 19.94 13.99 25.55
CA ASP A 194 19.82 15.36 26.06
C ASP A 194 20.10 16.42 25.00
N LYS A 195 20.27 16.00 23.75
CA LYS A 195 20.55 16.86 22.59
C LYS A 195 19.63 16.51 21.44
N CYS A 196 19.32 17.50 20.61
CA CYS A 196 18.63 17.25 19.35
C CYS A 196 19.61 16.67 18.33
N ALA A 197 19.15 15.68 17.57
CA ALA A 197 19.89 15.11 16.46
C ALA A 197 20.13 16.15 15.35
N VAL A 198 21.13 15.93 14.50
CA VAL A 198 21.59 16.90 13.47
C VAL A 198 20.46 17.51 12.63
N GLU A 199 19.40 16.76 12.28
CA GLU A 199 18.27 17.24 11.45
C GLU A 199 17.07 17.79 12.27
N TYR A 200 17.30 18.06 13.54
CA TYR A 200 16.30 18.54 14.49
C TYR A 200 16.84 19.74 15.25
N TYR A 201 15.95 20.66 15.62
CA TYR A 201 16.27 21.81 16.46
C TYR A 201 15.47 21.77 17.75
N LEU A 202 15.97 22.49 18.75
CA LEU A 202 15.30 22.65 20.03
C LEU A 202 14.13 23.63 19.89
N SER A 203 12.91 23.11 19.78
CA SER A 203 11.71 23.94 19.61
C SER A 203 11.12 24.41 20.93
N TYR A 204 11.31 23.63 22.01
CA TYR A 204 10.86 24.00 23.35
C TYR A 204 11.74 23.34 24.42
N LYS A 205 12.06 24.07 25.49
CA LYS A 205 12.78 23.54 26.64
C LYS A 205 12.23 24.14 27.94
N ASP A 206 11.92 23.26 28.88
CA ASP A 206 11.55 23.55 30.25
C ASP A 206 12.30 22.60 31.21
N GLU A 207 12.19 22.79 32.51
CA GLU A 207 12.85 21.95 33.53
C GLU A 207 12.52 20.46 33.37
N ASN A 208 11.31 20.16 32.88
CA ASN A 208 10.77 18.82 32.78
C ASN A 208 10.71 18.24 31.37
N LYS A 209 10.91 19.05 30.33
CA LYS A 209 10.66 18.65 28.94
C LYS A 209 11.57 19.40 27.97
N MET A 210 12.29 18.64 27.16
CA MET A 210 12.98 19.10 25.97
C MET A 210 12.23 18.55 24.76
N LEU A 211 11.89 19.41 23.81
CA LEU A 211 11.24 19.02 22.56
C LEU A 211 12.17 19.35 21.38
N CYS A 212 12.55 18.30 20.65
CA CYS A 212 13.25 18.43 19.39
C CYS A 212 12.25 18.30 18.23
N SER A 213 12.26 19.28 17.33
CA SER A 213 11.40 19.30 16.14
C SER A 213 12.25 19.24 14.87
N PRO A 214 11.77 18.60 13.80
CA PRO A 214 12.54 18.46 12.58
C PRO A 214 12.79 19.83 11.94
N CYS A 215 13.95 19.97 11.30
CA CYS A 215 14.26 21.11 10.47
C CYS A 215 13.32 21.24 9.26
N HIS A 216 13.31 22.42 8.64
CA HIS A 216 12.62 22.59 7.37
C HIS A 216 13.16 21.61 6.32
N VAL A 217 12.29 21.14 5.42
CA VAL A 217 12.63 20.10 4.44
C VAL A 217 13.80 20.47 3.53
N SER A 218 14.02 21.77 3.34
CA SER A 218 15.10 22.34 2.53
C SER A 218 16.46 22.41 3.24
N CYS A 219 16.54 22.16 4.56
CA CYS A 219 17.78 22.29 5.33
C CYS A 219 18.67 21.05 5.26
N LEU A 220 19.97 21.22 5.01
CA LEU A 220 20.97 20.16 5.05
C LEU A 220 21.93 20.38 6.23
N GLY A 221 22.16 19.34 7.03
CA GLY A 221 23.14 19.40 8.12
C GLY A 221 22.64 20.20 9.33
N GLY A 222 21.33 20.29 9.48
CA GLY A 222 20.65 20.94 10.60
C GLY A 222 20.20 22.37 10.38
N CYS A 223 19.61 22.92 11.44
CA CYS A 223 18.95 24.22 11.45
C CYS A 223 18.95 24.84 12.85
N ARG A 224 18.79 26.16 12.90
CA ARG A 224 18.69 26.93 14.15
C ARG A 224 17.25 26.96 14.67
N GLN A 225 16.27 27.06 13.77
CA GLN A 225 14.83 27.00 14.03
C GLN A 225 14.12 26.27 12.86
N GLY A 226 12.79 26.23 12.88
CA GLY A 226 12.00 25.43 11.94
C GLY A 226 11.75 26.04 10.56
N THR A 227 12.30 27.22 10.24
CA THR A 227 12.04 27.88 8.94
C THR A 227 13.14 27.58 7.93
N GLN A 228 12.83 27.77 6.65
CA GLN A 228 13.79 27.65 5.54
C GLN A 228 14.94 28.66 5.60
N LYS A 229 14.84 29.73 6.39
CA LYS A 229 15.91 30.71 6.62
C LYS A 229 16.94 30.26 7.64
N ASP A 230 16.55 29.35 8.52
CA ASP A 230 17.37 28.95 9.66
C ASP A 230 18.26 27.74 9.35
N CYS A 231 18.28 27.30 8.10
CA CYS A 231 19.10 26.20 7.64
C CYS A 231 20.60 26.52 7.75
N VAL A 232 21.40 25.52 8.14
CA VAL A 232 22.87 25.63 8.09
C VAL A 232 23.35 25.66 6.64
N ALA A 233 22.76 24.82 5.79
CA ALA A 233 22.95 24.78 4.35
C ALA A 233 21.65 24.35 3.66
N CYS A 234 21.51 24.63 2.37
CA CYS A 234 20.39 24.14 1.58
C CYS A 234 20.67 22.73 1.05
N LYS A 235 19.66 21.86 1.06
CA LYS A 235 19.71 20.58 0.33
C LYS A 235 19.82 20.82 -1.17
N THR A 236 20.28 19.81 -1.90
CA THR A 236 20.20 19.78 -3.36
C THR A 236 18.75 19.98 -3.82
N GLY A 237 18.55 20.77 -4.89
CA GLY A 237 17.23 21.20 -5.35
C GLY A 237 16.76 22.51 -4.72
N PHE A 238 17.54 23.10 -3.81
CA PHE A 238 17.26 24.39 -3.19
C PHE A 238 18.41 25.36 -3.40
N SER A 239 18.08 26.64 -3.52
CA SER A 239 19.03 27.76 -3.62
C SER A 239 18.87 28.68 -2.41
N PHE A 240 19.99 29.24 -1.92
CA PHE A 240 19.94 30.11 -0.75
C PHE A 240 19.66 31.56 -1.17
N ASP A 241 18.57 32.11 -0.66
CA ASP A 241 18.21 33.51 -0.71
C ASP A 241 18.48 34.19 0.64
N THR A 242 18.96 35.44 0.62
CA THR A 242 19.33 36.16 1.85
C THR A 242 18.15 36.54 2.73
N ASP A 243 16.98 36.79 2.14
CA ASP A 243 15.80 37.26 2.84
C ASP A 243 14.88 36.11 3.21
N GLU A 244 14.68 35.17 2.28
CA GLU A 244 13.73 34.06 2.40
C GLU A 244 14.38 32.71 2.76
N GLY A 245 15.71 32.58 2.69
CA GLY A 245 16.40 31.35 3.02
C GLY A 245 16.47 30.34 1.87
N CYS A 246 16.44 29.05 2.19
CA CYS A 246 16.51 27.99 1.19
C CYS A 246 15.21 27.85 0.40
N LEU A 247 15.19 28.44 -0.81
CA LEU A 247 14.09 28.41 -1.76
C LEU A 247 14.23 27.26 -2.75
N ASP A 248 13.10 26.68 -3.11
CA ASP A 248 13.01 25.63 -4.13
C ASP A 248 13.50 26.13 -5.49
N ILE A 249 14.37 25.37 -6.14
CA ILE A 249 14.82 25.68 -7.50
C ILE A 249 13.77 25.15 -8.45
N ASN A 250 13.16 26.03 -9.24
CA ASN A 250 12.27 25.59 -10.30
C ASN A 250 13.07 25.02 -11.48
N GLU A 251 13.33 23.72 -11.50
CA GLU A 251 14.11 23.12 -12.60
C GLU A 251 13.36 23.12 -13.94
N CYS A 252 12.05 23.38 -13.94
CA CYS A 252 11.24 23.47 -15.15
C CYS A 252 11.38 24.81 -15.90
N ASP A 253 12.08 25.79 -15.32
CA ASP A 253 12.48 26.99 -16.05
C ASP A 253 13.56 26.70 -17.12
N ASP A 254 14.25 25.55 -17.01
CA ASP A 254 15.13 25.02 -18.05
C ASP A 254 14.34 24.20 -19.08
N VAL A 255 14.28 24.71 -20.31
CA VAL A 255 13.50 24.14 -21.42
C VAL A 255 14.00 22.74 -21.82
N ASP A 256 15.28 22.44 -21.61
CA ASP A 256 15.91 21.19 -22.00
C ASP A 256 15.95 20.14 -20.86
N ARG A 257 15.22 20.40 -19.76
CA ARG A 257 15.27 19.53 -18.58
C ARG A 257 14.61 18.15 -18.79
N CYS A 258 13.53 18.11 -19.57
CA CYS A 258 12.82 16.89 -19.93
C CYS A 258 12.96 16.60 -21.43
N THR A 259 12.63 15.36 -21.82
CA THR A 259 12.65 14.98 -23.24
C THR A 259 11.52 15.64 -24.02
N ARG A 260 11.60 15.66 -25.36
CA ARG A 260 10.63 16.36 -26.23
C ARG A 260 9.20 15.85 -26.14
N ASP A 261 9.01 14.58 -25.75
CA ASP A 261 7.71 13.93 -25.59
C ASP A 261 7.25 13.92 -24.12
N GLN A 262 7.89 14.75 -23.29
CA GLN A 262 7.57 14.94 -21.89
C GLN A 262 7.40 16.43 -21.58
N PHE A 263 6.67 16.71 -20.50
CA PHE A 263 6.59 18.02 -19.89
C PHE A 263 7.13 17.98 -18.46
N CYS A 264 7.68 19.10 -18.02
CA CYS A 264 8.29 19.23 -16.70
C CYS A 264 7.25 19.69 -15.67
N LEU A 265 7.28 19.06 -14.49
CA LEU A 265 6.51 19.43 -13.32
C LEU A 265 7.47 19.72 -12.16
N ASN A 266 7.48 20.98 -11.71
CA ASN A 266 8.30 21.38 -10.58
C ASN A 266 7.73 20.81 -9.28
N SER A 267 8.59 20.34 -8.39
CA SER A 267 8.20 19.79 -7.10
C SER A 267 9.16 20.25 -6.00
N ILE A 268 8.78 20.15 -4.73
CA ILE A 268 9.65 20.65 -3.66
C ILE A 268 10.93 19.80 -3.59
N GLY A 269 12.07 20.43 -3.84
CA GLY A 269 13.43 19.89 -3.85
C GLY A 269 13.78 19.05 -5.07
N SER A 270 12.94 19.03 -6.12
CA SER A 270 13.17 18.22 -7.33
C SER A 270 12.16 18.55 -8.43
N PHE A 271 12.21 17.85 -9.56
CA PHE A 271 11.23 17.93 -10.63
C PHE A 271 10.81 16.52 -11.08
N LYS A 272 9.71 16.44 -11.81
CA LYS A 272 9.25 15.22 -12.48
C LYS A 272 8.98 15.50 -13.94
N CYS A 273 9.45 14.62 -14.82
CA CYS A 273 9.04 14.61 -16.22
C CYS A 273 7.85 13.67 -16.37
N ALA A 274 6.74 14.18 -16.91
CA ALA A 274 5.55 13.42 -17.22
C ALA A 274 5.38 13.32 -18.74
N ASP A 275 4.90 12.18 -19.22
CA ASP A 275 4.72 11.95 -20.66
C ASP A 275 3.55 12.79 -21.21
N CYS A 276 3.69 13.27 -22.44
CA CYS A 276 2.61 13.96 -23.13
C CYS A 276 1.43 13.03 -23.43
N ASP A 277 0.24 13.62 -23.62
CA ASP A 277 -0.90 12.87 -24.14
C ASP A 277 -0.56 12.23 -25.50
N ARG A 278 -1.08 11.02 -25.74
CA ARG A 278 -0.90 10.27 -27.00
C ARG A 278 -1.32 11.06 -28.25
N ALA A 279 -2.23 12.02 -28.10
CA ALA A 279 -2.68 12.91 -29.17
C ALA A 279 -1.64 13.98 -29.54
N CYS A 280 -0.56 14.13 -28.76
CA CYS A 280 0.47 15.14 -28.95
C CYS A 280 1.78 14.58 -29.51
N SER A 281 2.47 15.36 -30.34
CA SER A 281 3.89 15.24 -30.67
C SER A 281 4.62 16.40 -30.00
N GLY A 282 4.91 16.22 -28.70
CA GLY A 282 5.37 17.24 -27.77
C GLY A 282 4.26 18.10 -27.17
N CYS A 283 4.42 18.49 -25.91
CA CYS A 283 3.43 19.21 -25.12
C CYS A 283 4.08 20.27 -24.19
N TYR A 284 3.22 21.05 -23.52
CA TYR A 284 3.61 21.99 -22.45
C TYR A 284 3.02 21.62 -21.09
N GLY A 285 2.09 20.66 -21.07
CA GLY A 285 1.32 20.29 -19.90
C GLY A 285 0.55 19.00 -20.16
N ASP A 286 -0.24 18.62 -19.16
CA ASP A 286 -1.10 17.45 -19.24
C ASP A 286 -2.29 17.68 -20.18
N GLY A 287 -2.75 16.60 -20.81
CA GLY A 287 -3.97 16.59 -21.63
C GLY A 287 -3.79 16.89 -23.14
N PRO A 288 -4.82 16.57 -23.96
CA PRO A 288 -4.80 16.72 -25.41
C PRO A 288 -5.00 18.16 -25.91
N ASP A 289 -5.22 19.12 -25.02
CA ASP A 289 -5.31 20.56 -25.27
C ASP A 289 -3.95 21.28 -25.15
N SER A 290 -3.02 20.71 -24.38
CA SER A 290 -1.69 21.29 -24.13
C SER A 290 -0.62 20.81 -25.11
N CYS A 291 -1.01 20.41 -26.33
CA CYS A 291 -0.10 19.93 -27.36
C CYS A 291 0.65 21.07 -28.08
N ARG A 292 1.96 20.91 -28.29
CA ARG A 292 2.72 21.74 -29.25
C ARG A 292 2.29 21.47 -30.68
N LYS A 293 2.11 20.20 -31.00
CA LYS A 293 1.67 19.71 -32.30
C LYS A 293 0.84 18.44 -32.08
N CYS A 294 -0.22 18.23 -32.86
CA CYS A 294 -0.93 16.96 -32.82
C CYS A 294 -0.08 15.82 -33.40
N ALA A 295 -0.18 14.64 -32.80
CA ALA A 295 0.43 13.41 -33.29
C ALA A 295 -0.19 12.98 -34.63
N LYS A 296 0.44 12.00 -35.28
CA LYS A 296 -0.07 11.48 -36.55
C LYS A 296 -1.44 10.80 -36.33
N GLY A 297 -2.44 11.15 -37.15
CA GLY A 297 -3.81 10.66 -37.01
C GLY A 297 -4.67 11.48 -36.04
N TYR A 298 -4.16 12.64 -35.59
CA TYR A 298 -4.90 13.59 -34.78
C TYR A 298 -4.88 14.97 -35.45
N SER A 299 -6.04 15.63 -35.49
CA SER A 299 -6.18 17.01 -35.96
C SER A 299 -6.67 17.94 -34.86
N LYS A 300 -6.21 19.20 -34.94
CA LYS A 300 -6.63 20.24 -34.00
C LYS A 300 -8.07 20.66 -34.31
N LYS A 301 -9.00 20.32 -33.42
CA LYS A 301 -10.40 20.76 -33.46
C LYS A 301 -10.65 21.64 -32.23
N GLY A 302 -10.57 22.96 -32.43
CA GLY A 302 -10.58 23.93 -31.33
C GLY A 302 -9.22 23.95 -30.62
N GLU A 303 -9.23 23.80 -29.29
CA GLU A 303 -8.00 23.70 -28.49
C GLU A 303 -7.49 22.26 -28.35
N PHE A 304 -8.32 21.25 -28.65
CA PHE A 304 -7.99 19.85 -28.46
C PHE A 304 -7.46 19.19 -29.74
N CYS A 305 -6.46 18.31 -29.61
CA CYS A 305 -6.10 17.34 -30.64
C CYS A 305 -7.04 16.13 -30.56
N ILE A 306 -7.84 15.92 -31.59
CA ILE A 306 -8.84 14.84 -31.67
C ILE A 306 -8.45 13.90 -32.81
N GLU A 307 -8.69 12.61 -32.62
CA GLU A 307 -8.43 11.58 -33.64
C GLU A 307 -9.21 11.87 -34.93
N ASP A 308 -8.52 11.73 -36.06
CA ASP A 308 -9.09 11.89 -37.40
C ASP A 308 -10.02 10.71 -37.67
N ARG A 309 -11.34 10.93 -37.61
CA ARG A 309 -12.31 9.90 -37.94
C ARG A 309 -12.34 9.68 -39.45
N GLU A 310 -12.03 8.46 -39.90
CA GLU A 310 -12.16 8.00 -41.30
C GLU A 310 -13.63 8.02 -41.81
N ASP A 311 -14.59 8.27 -40.93
CA ASP A 311 -16.02 8.27 -41.22
C ASP A 311 -16.48 9.42 -42.14
N GLU A 312 -15.83 10.59 -42.08
CA GLU A 312 -16.15 11.73 -42.95
C GLU A 312 -15.85 11.39 -44.42
N ASP A 313 -14.72 10.75 -44.69
CA ASP A 313 -14.30 10.31 -46.04
C ASP A 313 -15.18 9.19 -46.61
N GLN A 314 -15.68 8.28 -45.77
CA GLN A 314 -16.57 7.19 -46.19
C GLN A 314 -17.93 7.73 -46.66
N SER A 315 -18.49 8.71 -45.95
CA SER A 315 -19.80 9.31 -46.30
C SER A 315 -19.75 10.04 -47.65
N GLU A 316 -18.68 10.79 -47.91
CA GLU A 316 -18.50 11.53 -49.17
C GLU A 316 -18.29 10.57 -50.37
N LYS A 317 -17.55 9.48 -50.18
CA LYS A 317 -17.37 8.46 -51.24
C LYS A 317 -18.69 7.73 -51.58
N LEU A 318 -19.48 7.41 -50.56
CA LEU A 318 -20.74 6.68 -50.72
C LEU A 318 -21.81 7.56 -51.42
N THR A 319 -21.87 8.85 -51.08
CA THR A 319 -22.73 9.83 -51.75
C THR A 319 -22.32 10.09 -53.20
N THR A 320 -21.02 10.27 -53.48
CA THR A 320 -20.50 10.48 -54.84
C THR A 320 -20.80 9.31 -55.77
N THR A 321 -20.59 8.07 -55.30
CA THR A 321 -20.88 6.86 -56.10
C THR A 321 -22.37 6.75 -56.42
N ARG A 322 -23.24 7.06 -55.45
CA ARG A 322 -24.70 7.08 -55.63
C ARG A 322 -25.16 8.08 -56.70
N TYR A 323 -24.54 9.26 -56.78
CA TYR A 323 -24.90 10.24 -57.81
C TYR A 323 -24.42 9.85 -59.21
N LEU A 324 -23.24 9.24 -59.33
CA LEU A 324 -22.73 8.76 -60.61
C LEU A 324 -23.62 7.65 -61.20
N THR A 325 -24.18 6.76 -60.38
CA THR A 325 -25.10 5.72 -60.87
C THR A 325 -26.40 6.31 -61.39
N TYR A 326 -26.98 7.33 -60.73
CA TYR A 326 -28.19 8.01 -61.23
C TYR A 326 -27.98 8.67 -62.57
N ILE A 327 -26.87 9.39 -62.73
CA ILE A 327 -26.51 10.03 -64.00
C ILE A 327 -26.36 8.97 -65.09
N GLY A 328 -25.67 7.86 -64.81
CA GLY A 328 -25.53 6.75 -65.75
C GLY A 328 -26.86 6.14 -66.19
N LEU A 329 -27.79 5.93 -65.26
CA LEU A 329 -29.12 5.39 -65.56
C LEU A 329 -29.97 6.34 -66.41
N ILE A 330 -29.91 7.65 -66.14
CA ILE A 330 -30.63 8.68 -66.92
C ILE A 330 -30.05 8.82 -68.33
N ILE A 331 -28.73 8.74 -68.48
CA ILE A 331 -28.09 8.76 -69.80
C ILE A 331 -28.50 7.52 -70.61
N ALA A 332 -28.51 6.33 -69.98
CA ALA A 332 -28.91 5.09 -70.63
C ALA A 332 -30.37 5.15 -71.13
N THR A 333 -31.29 5.68 -70.33
CA THR A 333 -32.70 5.85 -70.74
C THR A 333 -32.84 6.88 -71.87
N GLY A 334 -32.09 7.98 -71.81
CA GLY A 334 -32.04 9.00 -72.87
C GLY A 334 -31.55 8.45 -74.21
N ILE A 335 -30.59 7.51 -74.21
CA ILE A 335 -30.11 6.81 -75.42
C ILE A 335 -31.16 5.82 -75.96
N LEU A 336 -31.92 5.15 -75.08
CA LEU A 336 -32.93 4.14 -75.43
C LEU A 336 -34.22 4.75 -76.02
N LEU A 337 -34.64 5.92 -75.52
CA LEU A 337 -35.87 6.60 -75.95
C LEU A 337 -36.02 6.75 -77.49
N PRO A 338 -35.02 7.26 -78.23
CA PRO A 338 -35.12 7.44 -79.69
C PRO A 338 -35.07 6.12 -80.48
N LYS A 339 -34.63 5.01 -79.87
CA LYS A 339 -34.54 3.69 -80.53
C LYS A 339 -35.85 2.90 -80.43
N SER A 340 -36.55 3.02 -79.31
CA SER A 340 -37.85 2.39 -79.10
C SER A 340 -38.64 3.12 -78.02
N THR A 341 -39.59 3.95 -78.42
CA THR A 341 -40.40 4.77 -77.52
C THR A 341 -41.12 3.96 -76.43
N PRO A 342 -41.82 2.84 -76.70
CA PRO A 342 -42.55 2.14 -75.64
C PRO A 342 -41.62 1.52 -74.60
N LEU A 343 -40.47 0.97 -75.03
CA LEU A 343 -39.50 0.38 -74.11
C LEU A 343 -38.75 1.47 -73.32
N GLY A 344 -38.37 2.57 -73.97
CA GLY A 344 -37.70 3.70 -73.33
C GLY A 344 -38.56 4.36 -72.24
N SER A 345 -39.87 4.52 -72.49
CA SER A 345 -40.81 5.06 -71.49
C SER A 345 -40.98 4.14 -70.28
N ILE A 346 -41.07 2.82 -70.49
CA ILE A 346 -41.18 1.84 -69.38
C ILE A 346 -39.91 1.84 -68.55
N VAL A 347 -38.73 1.75 -69.18
CA VAL A 347 -37.45 1.76 -68.48
C VAL A 347 -37.21 3.10 -67.78
N GLY A 348 -37.60 4.22 -68.39
CA GLY A 348 -37.56 5.55 -67.79
C GLY A 348 -38.39 5.64 -66.50
N ALA A 349 -39.62 5.15 -66.52
CA ALA A 349 -40.47 5.11 -65.31
C ALA A 349 -39.86 4.24 -64.20
N MET A 350 -39.31 3.08 -64.54
CA MET A 350 -38.64 2.20 -63.58
C MET A 350 -37.40 2.83 -62.96
N VAL A 351 -36.59 3.55 -63.76
CA VAL A 351 -35.41 4.28 -63.28
C VAL A 351 -35.80 5.42 -62.35
N LEU A 352 -36.86 6.17 -62.65
CA LEU A 352 -37.34 7.24 -61.77
C LEU A 352 -37.84 6.68 -60.43
N ILE A 353 -38.61 5.58 -60.44
CA ILE A 353 -39.07 4.92 -59.22
C ILE A 353 -37.87 4.44 -58.39
N TYR A 354 -36.85 3.87 -59.03
CA TYR A 354 -35.62 3.44 -58.36
C TYR A 354 -34.88 4.60 -57.68
N ILE A 355 -34.66 5.72 -58.39
CA ILE A 355 -33.96 6.89 -57.84
C ILE A 355 -34.74 7.47 -56.65
N VAL A 356 -36.06 7.64 -56.80
CA VAL A 356 -36.91 8.16 -55.71
C VAL A 356 -36.91 7.22 -54.51
N GLY A 357 -37.03 5.91 -54.73
CA GLY A 357 -36.98 4.92 -53.65
C GLY A 357 -35.63 4.87 -52.93
N ALA A 358 -34.52 4.96 -53.67
CA ALA A 358 -33.17 4.97 -53.11
C ALA A 358 -32.91 6.23 -52.27
N GLU A 359 -33.35 7.40 -52.72
CA GLU A 359 -33.26 8.65 -51.97
C GLU A 359 -34.13 8.64 -50.71
N TYR A 360 -35.35 8.11 -50.80
CA TYR A 360 -36.23 7.94 -49.65
C TYR A 360 -35.62 7.00 -48.59
N TYR A 361 -35.02 5.88 -49.02
CA TYR A 361 -34.31 4.96 -48.13
C TYR A 361 -33.10 5.63 -47.44
N CYS A 362 -32.32 6.41 -48.18
CA CYS A 362 -31.17 7.13 -47.62
C CYS A 362 -31.60 8.18 -46.59
N MET A 363 -32.71 8.88 -46.83
CA MET A 363 -33.27 9.86 -45.90
C MET A 363 -33.69 9.22 -44.56
N ILE A 364 -34.32 8.05 -44.59
CA ILE A 364 -34.72 7.32 -43.36
C ILE A 364 -33.48 6.93 -42.52
N ASN A 365 -32.38 6.58 -43.19
CA ASN A 365 -31.13 6.19 -42.53
C ASN A 365 -30.21 7.38 -42.19
N GLY A 366 -30.69 8.62 -42.31
CA GLY A 366 -29.98 9.81 -41.86
C GLY A 366 -28.88 10.32 -42.80
N HIS A 367 -28.84 9.87 -44.06
CA HIS A 367 -27.92 10.39 -45.08
C HIS A 367 -28.54 11.56 -45.86
N THR A 368 -27.73 12.55 -46.23
CA THR A 368 -28.18 13.69 -47.05
C THR A 368 -28.56 13.23 -48.46
N GLY A 369 -29.81 13.47 -48.87
CA GLY A 369 -30.35 13.14 -50.20
C GLY A 369 -30.45 14.34 -51.14
N LEU A 370 -30.72 14.09 -52.43
CA LEU A 370 -30.84 15.10 -53.50
C LEU A 370 -32.08 16.01 -53.33
N VAL A 371 -33.14 15.49 -52.69
CA VAL A 371 -34.41 16.19 -52.48
C VAL A 371 -34.86 15.99 -51.04
N ASN A 372 -35.19 17.10 -50.36
CA ASN A 372 -35.78 17.06 -49.03
C ASN A 372 -37.28 16.70 -49.16
N LEU A 373 -37.58 15.41 -49.21
CA LEU A 373 -38.95 14.89 -49.41
C LEU A 373 -39.89 15.19 -48.23
N LYS A 374 -39.40 15.71 -47.10
CA LYS A 374 -40.24 16.21 -45.99
C LYS A 374 -41.16 17.35 -46.40
N ASP A 375 -40.79 18.12 -47.43
CA ASP A 375 -41.58 19.26 -47.90
C ASP A 375 -42.51 18.90 -49.08
N PHE A 376 -42.42 17.68 -49.61
CA PHE A 376 -43.24 17.23 -50.75
C PHE A 376 -44.47 16.44 -50.27
N ASN A 377 -45.60 17.15 -50.16
CA ASN A 377 -46.88 16.55 -49.79
C ASN A 377 -47.50 15.83 -51.01
N LEU A 378 -47.36 14.49 -51.06
CA LEU A 378 -47.83 13.62 -52.15
C LEU A 378 -49.34 13.72 -52.47
N ILE A 379 -50.13 14.36 -51.60
CA ILE A 379 -51.58 14.53 -51.75
C ILE A 379 -51.94 15.58 -52.82
N GLN A 380 -51.02 16.49 -53.17
CA GLN A 380 -51.34 17.60 -54.10
C GLN A 380 -51.25 17.23 -55.59
N ILE A 381 -50.71 16.06 -55.95
CA ILE A 381 -50.56 15.61 -57.35
C ILE A 381 -51.83 14.93 -57.88
N PHE A 382 -52.72 14.44 -57.01
CA PHE A 382 -53.96 13.76 -57.41
C PHE A 382 -55.19 14.68 -57.50
N HIS A 383 -55.01 16.02 -57.42
CA HIS A 383 -56.11 16.98 -57.38
C HIS A 383 -56.12 18.03 -58.52
N THR A 384 -55.48 17.74 -59.65
CA THR A 384 -55.66 18.51 -60.90
C THR A 384 -56.17 17.64 -62.03
#